data_AF-A0A7S2C4N6-F1
#
_entry.id   AF-A0A7S2C4N6-F1
#
_cell.length_a   1.000
_cell.length_b   1.000
_cell.length_c   1.000
_cell.angle_alpha   90.00
_cell.angle_beta   90.00
_cell.angle_gamma   90.00
#
_symmetry.space_group_name_H-M   'P 1'
#
loop_
_entity.id
_entity.type
_entity.pdbx_description
1 polymer ?
#
loop_
_entity_poly.entity_id
_entity_poly.type
_entity_poly.pdbx_seq_one_letter_code
_entity_poly.pdbx_strand_id
1 'polypeptide(L)'
;RRSGGLTIVDYIETMCGKPLTGGAAGEGRSGQFFFFSNDSTVVLKTVSYEEWQFFSRILDDYHTFMITNMETTLMCRFYALYKLQIGKATTRLVAMNNIFQVSPSIGSRSLIKEMYDLKGSFHHRLVDEAQKA
;
A
#
# COMPACT_ATOMS: atom_id res chain seq x y z
N ARG A 1 11.70 6.38 -2.17
CA ARG A 1 12.25 5.67 -0.98
C ARG A 1 12.88 6.65 0.01
N ARG A 2 14.04 7.26 -0.29
CA ARG A 2 14.67 8.29 0.58
C ARG A 2 13.73 9.46 0.89
N SER A 3 13.03 9.92 -0.14
CA SER A 3 11.95 10.91 -0.05
C SER A 3 10.87 10.48 0.95
N GLY A 4 10.50 9.20 1.00
CA GLY A 4 9.54 8.66 1.96
C GLY A 4 10.14 8.15 3.27
N GLY A 5 11.33 8.61 3.67
CA GLY A 5 11.95 8.32 4.97
C GLY A 5 12.54 6.90 5.14
N LEU A 6 12.67 6.13 4.06
CA LEU A 6 13.13 4.74 4.13
C LEU A 6 14.48 4.56 3.42
N THR A 7 15.49 4.07 4.14
CA THR A 7 16.76 3.71 3.51
C THR A 7 16.62 2.42 2.71
N ILE A 8 17.60 2.13 1.85
CA ILE A 8 17.59 0.88 1.09
C ILE A 8 17.80 -0.34 1.99
N VAL A 9 18.58 -0.20 3.06
CA VAL A 9 18.86 -1.27 4.03
C VAL A 9 17.57 -1.59 4.79
N ASP A 10 16.89 -0.58 5.34
CA ASP A 10 15.61 -0.76 6.03
C ASP A 10 14.58 -1.41 5.12
N TYR A 11 14.49 -0.94 3.86
CA TYR A 11 13.53 -1.50 2.90
C TYR A 11 13.79 -2.99 2.63
N ILE A 12 15.05 -3.40 2.46
CA ILE A 12 15.39 -4.80 2.25
C ILE A 12 15.06 -5.63 3.49
N GLU A 13 15.40 -5.13 4.68
CA GLU A 13 15.11 -5.82 5.94
C GLU A 13 13.60 -5.99 6.15
N THR A 14 12.82 -4.92 5.99
CA THR A 14 11.35 -4.94 6.07
C THR A 14 10.73 -5.93 5.07
N MET A 15 11.23 -5.99 3.85
CA MET A 15 10.63 -6.77 2.76
C MET A 15 11.10 -8.23 2.70
N CYS A 16 12.33 -8.50 3.11
CA CYS A 16 12.99 -9.79 2.90
C CYS A 16 13.47 -10.45 4.20
N GLY A 17 13.55 -9.72 5.31
CA GLY A 17 14.05 -10.26 6.59
C GLY A 17 13.14 -11.31 7.20
N LYS A 18 11.82 -11.22 6.93
CA LYS A 18 10.81 -12.20 7.35
C LYS A 18 9.77 -12.39 6.25
N PRO A 19 9.07 -13.55 6.20
CA PRO A 19 7.99 -13.76 5.24
C PRO A 19 6.91 -12.69 5.34
N LEU A 20 6.39 -12.30 4.17
CA LEU A 20 5.22 -11.44 4.09
C LEU A 20 3.97 -12.17 4.58
N THR A 21 3.05 -11.43 5.18
CA THR A 21 1.74 -11.94 5.60
C THR A 21 0.64 -11.44 4.67
N GLY A 22 -0.56 -12.02 4.74
CA GLY A 22 -1.69 -11.66 3.86
C GLY A 22 -1.85 -12.64 2.70
N GLY A 23 -2.25 -12.13 1.53
CA GLY A 23 -2.52 -12.96 0.34
C GLY A 23 -3.93 -13.54 0.27
N ALA A 24 -4.82 -13.20 1.21
CA ALA A 24 -6.25 -13.34 1.02
C ALA A 24 -6.76 -12.28 0.03
N ALA A 25 -7.86 -12.57 -0.69
CA ALA A 25 -8.50 -11.57 -1.56
C ALA A 25 -8.77 -10.31 -0.73
N GLY A 26 -8.29 -9.15 -1.18
CA GLY A 26 -8.55 -7.91 -0.49
C GLY A 26 -10.06 -7.66 -0.40
N GLU A 27 -10.53 -7.06 0.69
CA GLU A 27 -11.94 -6.71 0.91
C GLU A 27 -12.51 -5.75 -0.17
N GLY A 28 -11.66 -5.21 -1.03
CA GLY A 28 -12.04 -4.35 -2.15
C GLY A 28 -12.64 -5.12 -3.33
N ARG A 29 -13.66 -4.51 -3.95
CA ARG A 29 -14.34 -5.02 -5.18
C ARG A 29 -13.40 -5.39 -6.33
N SER A 30 -12.18 -4.88 -6.34
CA SER A 30 -11.20 -5.13 -7.40
C SER A 30 -10.52 -6.51 -7.33
N GLY A 31 -10.72 -7.28 -6.25
CA GLY A 31 -10.12 -8.60 -6.08
C GLY A 31 -8.59 -8.59 -6.00
N GLN A 32 -7.99 -7.43 -5.73
CA GLN A 32 -6.55 -7.30 -5.62
C GLN A 32 -6.06 -7.86 -4.29
N PHE A 33 -4.93 -8.55 -4.33
CA PHE A 33 -4.29 -9.13 -3.16
C PHE A 33 -3.44 -8.07 -2.45
N PHE A 34 -3.49 -8.12 -1.12
CA PHE A 34 -2.64 -7.32 -0.25
C PHE A 34 -1.73 -8.24 0.55
N PHE A 35 -0.46 -7.87 0.60
CA PHE A 35 0.54 -8.48 1.47
C PHE A 35 1.14 -7.40 2.37
N PHE A 36 1.54 -7.78 3.56
CA PHE A 36 2.09 -6.87 4.57
C PHE A 36 3.46 -7.36 5.00
N SER A 37 4.41 -6.43 5.12
CA SER A 37 5.68 -6.69 5.79
C SER A 37 5.43 -7.09 7.25
N ASN A 38 6.35 -7.86 7.83
CA ASN A 38 6.20 -8.36 9.19
C ASN A 38 6.12 -7.22 10.24
N ASP A 39 6.83 -6.13 10.00
CA ASP A 39 6.80 -4.92 10.84
C ASP A 39 5.59 -4.01 10.54
N SER A 40 4.71 -4.41 9.61
CA SER A 40 3.53 -3.67 9.16
C SER A 40 3.81 -2.27 8.60
N THR A 41 5.05 -1.95 8.20
CA THR A 41 5.42 -0.64 7.63
C THR A 41 5.10 -0.54 6.14
N VAL A 42 5.19 -1.66 5.41
CA VAL A 42 5.01 -1.71 3.95
C VAL A 42 3.87 -2.64 3.58
N VAL A 43 3.07 -2.16 2.63
CA VAL A 43 2.01 -2.92 1.96
C VAL A 43 2.46 -3.21 0.53
N LEU A 44 2.34 -4.46 0.10
CA LEU A 44 2.37 -4.84 -1.30
C LEU A 44 0.96 -5.05 -1.79
N LYS A 45 0.59 -4.39 -2.88
CA LYS A 45 -0.72 -4.53 -3.50
C LYS A 45 -0.55 -5.03 -4.93
N THR A 46 -1.31 -6.05 -5.34
CA THR A 46 -1.40 -6.41 -6.76
C THR A 46 -2.13 -5.31 -7.53
N VAL A 47 -1.63 -5.02 -8.72
CA VAL A 47 -2.21 -4.00 -9.60
C VAL A 47 -2.49 -4.57 -10.97
N SER A 48 -3.52 -4.04 -11.63
CA SER A 48 -3.84 -4.39 -13.00
C SER A 48 -2.74 -3.93 -13.96
N TYR A 49 -2.80 -4.37 -15.22
CA TYR A 49 -1.87 -3.88 -16.24
C TYR A 49 -2.06 -2.38 -16.49
N GLU A 50 -3.32 -1.94 -16.52
CA GLU A 50 -3.72 -0.55 -16.76
C GLU A 50 -3.25 0.36 -15.62
N GLU A 51 -3.41 -0.07 -14.37
CA GLU A 51 -2.88 0.64 -13.19
C GLU A 51 -1.36 0.74 -13.22
N TRP A 52 -0.67 -0.35 -13.59
CA TRP A 52 0.79 -0.36 -13.72
C TRP A 52 1.28 0.59 -14.83
N GLN A 53 0.62 0.58 -15.99
CA GLN A 53 0.93 1.50 -17.08
C GLN A 53 0.63 2.95 -16.70
N PHE A 54 -0.50 3.20 -16.04
CA PHE A 54 -0.85 4.53 -15.55
C PHE A 54 0.20 5.05 -14.60
N PHE A 55 0.59 4.26 -13.60
CA PHE A 55 1.62 4.64 -12.63
C PHE A 55 2.96 4.94 -13.33
N SER A 56 3.32 4.15 -14.33
CA SER A 56 4.53 4.37 -15.13
C SER A 56 4.49 5.69 -15.90
N ARG A 57 3.32 6.11 -16.41
CA ARG A 57 3.16 7.38 -17.12
C ARG A 57 3.23 8.61 -16.21
N ILE A 58 2.76 8.50 -14.97
CA ILE A 58 2.70 9.63 -14.03
C ILE A 58 3.92 9.68 -13.10
N LEU A 59 4.93 8.82 -13.30
CA LEU A 59 6.00 8.63 -12.32
C LEU A 59 6.80 9.90 -12.06
N ASP A 60 7.09 10.68 -13.11
CA ASP A 60 7.85 11.92 -13.01
C ASP A 60 7.06 13.02 -12.31
N ASP A 61 5.77 13.16 -12.64
CA ASP A 61 4.85 14.10 -11.97
C ASP A 61 4.67 13.74 -10.50
N TYR A 62 4.46 12.46 -10.20
CA TYR A 62 4.37 11.95 -8.84
C TYR A 62 5.66 12.23 -8.07
N HIS A 63 6.83 11.94 -8.65
CA HIS A 63 8.11 12.20 -8.01
C HIS A 63 8.27 13.69 -7.67
N THR A 64 8.02 14.56 -8.66
CA THR A 64 8.11 16.02 -8.51
C THR A 64 7.16 16.52 -7.44
N PHE A 65 5.90 16.09 -7.45
CA PHE A 65 4.93 16.46 -6.43
C PHE A 65 5.37 16.03 -5.03
N MET A 66 5.86 14.79 -4.88
CA MET A 66 6.30 14.27 -3.59
C MET A 66 7.48 15.05 -3.03
N ILE A 67 8.51 15.35 -3.83
CA ILE A 67 9.67 16.12 -3.35
C ILE A 67 9.30 17.54 -2.93
N THR A 68 8.35 18.17 -3.63
CA THR A 68 7.91 19.55 -3.33
C THR A 68 7.01 19.62 -2.10
N ASN A 69 6.23 18.58 -1.81
CA ASN A 69 5.17 18.61 -0.78
C ASN A 69 5.38 17.55 0.32
N MET A 70 6.63 17.15 0.58
CA MET A 70 6.94 15.96 1.37
C MET A 70 6.31 15.93 2.76
N GLU A 71 6.29 17.08 3.41
CA GLU A 71 5.91 17.23 4.82
C GLU A 71 4.40 17.25 5.04
N THR A 72 3.63 17.70 4.04
CA THR A 72 2.19 17.99 4.19
C THR A 72 1.30 17.09 3.35
N THR A 73 1.86 16.38 2.36
CA THR A 73 1.08 15.55 1.46
C THR A 73 0.46 14.34 2.16
N LEU A 74 -0.80 14.08 1.83
CA LEU A 74 -1.53 12.85 2.19
C LEU A 74 -1.41 11.76 1.11
N MET A 75 -0.69 12.03 0.02
CA MET A 75 -0.50 11.05 -1.04
C MET A 75 0.24 9.81 -0.53
N CYS A 76 -0.19 8.66 -1.05
CA CYS A 76 0.45 7.39 -0.76
C CYS A 76 1.93 7.43 -1.22
N ARG A 77 2.82 6.95 -0.35
CA ARG A 77 4.26 6.86 -0.60
C ARG A 77 4.56 5.53 -1.26
N PHE A 78 4.75 5.56 -2.57
CA PHE A 78 5.20 4.40 -3.34
C PHE A 78 6.71 4.21 -3.22
N TYR A 79 7.12 2.99 -2.87
CA TYR A 79 8.50 2.60 -2.68
C TYR A 79 9.06 1.80 -3.85
N ALA A 80 8.22 1.02 -4.53
CA ALA A 80 8.64 0.21 -5.66
C ALA A 80 7.46 -0.18 -6.56
N LEU A 81 7.75 -0.40 -7.83
CA LEU A 81 6.86 -1.04 -8.79
C LEU A 81 7.56 -2.32 -9.28
N TYR A 82 6.90 -3.46 -9.13
CA TYR A 82 7.43 -4.76 -9.51
C TYR A 82 6.60 -5.40 -10.61
N LYS A 83 7.28 -6.13 -11.49
CA LYS A 83 6.70 -7.09 -12.41
C LYS A 83 7.34 -8.44 -12.13
N LEU A 84 6.55 -9.38 -11.64
CA LEU A 84 6.97 -10.75 -11.34
C LEU A 84 6.44 -11.67 -12.42
N GLN A 85 7.31 -12.48 -13.00
CA GLN A 85 6.94 -13.49 -13.98
C GLN A 85 7.34 -14.87 -13.46
N ILE A 86 6.34 -15.73 -13.23
CA ILE A 86 6.53 -17.11 -12.77
C ILE A 86 5.91 -18.02 -13.83
N GLY A 87 6.76 -18.71 -14.59
CA GLY A 87 6.33 -19.45 -15.77
C GLY A 87 5.65 -18.53 -16.79
N LYS A 88 4.37 -18.82 -17.10
CA LYS A 88 3.53 -18.00 -17.99
C LYS A 88 2.71 -16.93 -17.26
N ALA A 89 2.63 -16.99 -15.94
CA ALA A 89 1.88 -16.02 -15.15
C ALA A 89 2.70 -14.74 -14.92
N THR A 90 2.06 -13.59 -15.10
CA THR A 90 2.64 -12.28 -14.81
C THR A 90 1.81 -11.57 -13.76
N THR A 91 2.44 -11.21 -12.65
CA THR A 91 1.85 -10.43 -11.56
C THR A 91 2.56 -9.09 -11.46
N ARG A 92 1.81 -8.03 -11.21
CA ARG A 92 2.36 -6.68 -11.01
C ARG A 92 2.02 -6.23 -9.61
N LEU A 93 2.99 -5.66 -8.93
CA LEU A 93 2.86 -5.26 -7.53
C LEU A 93 3.36 -3.83 -7.38
N VAL A 94 2.73 -3.10 -6.47
CA VAL A 94 3.27 -1.84 -5.96
C VAL A 94 3.57 -2.02 -4.47
N ALA A 95 4.76 -1.59 -4.05
CA ALA A 95 5.12 -1.48 -2.64
C ALA A 95 4.84 -0.05 -2.17
N MET A 96 4.14 0.10 -1.06
CA MET A 96 3.69 1.39 -0.56
C MET A 96 3.65 1.44 0.96
N ASN A 97 3.62 2.64 1.54
CA ASN A 97 3.51 2.80 2.99
C ASN A 97 2.17 2.28 3.52
N ASN A 98 2.20 1.69 4.73
CA ASN A 98 1.00 1.39 5.47
C ASN A 98 0.55 2.59 6.31
N ILE A 99 -0.61 3.19 6.00
CA ILE A 99 -1.14 4.33 6.77
C ILE A 99 -1.69 3.93 8.14
N PHE A 100 -1.96 2.63 8.36
CA PHE A 100 -2.45 2.11 9.63
C PHE A 100 -1.31 1.64 10.54
N GLN A 101 -0.05 1.93 10.18
CA GLN A 101 1.06 1.74 11.08
C GLN A 101 0.98 2.77 12.21
N VAL A 102 0.58 2.32 13.39
CA VAL A 102 0.71 3.11 14.61
C VAL A 102 2.11 2.84 15.17
N SER A 103 2.86 3.90 15.48
CA SER A 103 4.24 3.84 16.00
C SER A 103 4.40 2.78 17.09
N PRO A 104 5.53 2.06 17.21
CA PRO A 104 5.79 1.15 18.34
C PRO A 104 5.56 1.79 19.72
N SER A 105 5.69 3.12 19.81
CA SER A 105 5.48 3.93 21.03
C SER A 105 4.02 4.21 21.36
N ILE A 106 3.10 4.07 20.40
CA ILE A 106 1.66 4.27 20.55
C ILE A 106 1.04 2.97 20.05
N GLY A 107 0.68 2.08 20.97
CA GLY A 107 0.45 0.65 20.73
C GLY A 107 -0.12 0.21 19.37
N SER A 108 0.27 -1.01 19.00
CA SER A 108 -0.18 -1.86 17.88
C SER A 108 -1.54 -1.49 17.26
N ARG A 109 -1.71 -1.79 15.96
CA ARG A 109 -2.95 -1.72 15.15
C ARG A 109 -4.27 -2.02 15.91
N SER A 110 -4.17 -2.85 16.94
CA SER A 110 -5.13 -3.06 18.06
C SER A 110 -5.80 -1.81 18.65
N LEU A 111 -5.21 -0.61 18.58
CA LEU A 111 -5.83 0.62 19.10
C LEU A 111 -6.84 1.26 18.15
N ILE A 112 -6.83 0.90 16.86
CA ILE A 112 -7.80 1.42 15.88
C ILE A 112 -9.13 0.72 16.10
N LYS A 113 -10.10 1.45 16.67
CA LYS A 113 -11.45 0.92 16.94
C LYS A 113 -12.36 0.95 15.73
N GLU A 114 -12.14 1.88 14.83
CA GLU A 114 -12.99 2.11 13.66
C GLU A 114 -12.13 2.56 12.48
N MET A 115 -12.52 2.12 11.27
CA MET A 115 -11.88 2.48 10.02
C MET A 115 -12.93 2.95 9.02
N TYR A 116 -12.60 3.98 8.24
CA TYR A 116 -13.51 4.59 7.29
C TYR A 116 -12.84 4.77 5.93
N ASP A 117 -13.56 4.43 4.85
CA ASP A 117 -13.17 4.71 3.45
C ASP A 117 -14.08 5.80 2.89
N LEU A 118 -13.62 7.06 2.96
CA LEU A 118 -14.41 8.24 2.60
C LEU A 118 -14.17 8.63 1.13
N LYS A 119 -15.24 8.67 0.33
CA LYS A 119 -15.20 8.96 -1.12
C LYS A 119 -16.01 10.17 -1.57
N GLY A 120 -16.56 10.96 -0.63
CA GLY A 120 -17.23 12.25 -0.90
C GLY A 120 -18.48 12.22 -1.79
N SER A 121 -19.05 11.04 -2.04
CA SER A 121 -20.20 10.81 -2.94
C SER A 121 -21.22 9.93 -2.21
N PHE A 122 -22.49 9.88 -2.64
CA PHE A 122 -23.56 9.18 -1.90
C PHE A 122 -23.82 7.73 -2.34
N HIS A 123 -23.38 7.35 -3.55
CA HIS A 123 -23.67 6.03 -4.12
C HIS A 123 -22.73 4.94 -3.59
N HIS A 124 -23.28 3.83 -3.08
CA HIS A 124 -22.54 2.69 -2.48
C HIS A 124 -21.50 3.11 -1.43
N ARG A 125 -21.95 3.71 -0.33
CA ARG A 125 -21.10 4.16 0.79
C ARG A 125 -21.41 3.55 2.13
N LEU A 126 -22.49 2.78 2.21
CA LEU A 126 -22.86 2.06 3.41
C LEU A 126 -22.26 0.67 3.34
N VAL A 127 -21.74 0.21 4.48
CA VAL A 127 -21.33 -1.17 4.71
C VAL A 127 -22.45 -1.88 5.46
N ASP A 128 -22.72 -3.13 5.12
CA ASP A 128 -23.60 -3.98 5.93
C ASP A 128 -22.87 -4.48 7.19
N GLU A 129 -23.61 -5.08 8.13
CA GLU A 129 -23.00 -5.64 9.35
C GLU A 129 -22.01 -6.77 9.04
N ALA A 130 -22.17 -7.48 7.92
CA ALA A 130 -21.24 -8.55 7.53
C ALA A 130 -19.89 -8.01 7.02
N GLN A 131 -19.86 -6.76 6.57
CA GLN A 131 -18.69 -6.04 6.10
C GLN A 131 -18.00 -5.22 7.21
N LYS A 132 -18.59 -5.13 8.40
CA LYS A 132 -17.94 -4.52 9.57
C LYS A 132 -16.98 -5.54 10.18
N ALA A 133 -15.68 -5.24 10.11
CA ALA A 133 -14.59 -6.03 10.69
C ALA A 133 -14.52 -5.89 12.21
#